data_AF-B7PDZ3-F1
#
_entry.id   AF-B7PDZ3-F1
#
_cell.length_a   1.000
_cell.length_b   1.000
_cell.length_c   1.000
_cell.angle_alpha   90.00
_cell.angle_beta   90.00
_cell.angle_gamma   90.00
#
_symmetry.space_group_name_H-M   'P 1'
#
loop_
_entity.id
_entity.type
_entity.pdbx_description
1 polymer ?
#
loop_
_entity_poly.entity_id
_entity_poly.type
_entity_poly.pdbx_seq_one_letter_code
_entity_poly.pdbx_strand_id
1 'polypeptide(L)'
;FTTKATAWGNEKEEGARKMYIDAQSTRHVNFQCRKSGLHLSPTHPWLGASPDGVVRCECCGEGVLEVKCPYSGRDCTIIEYICLESSSLALPDGECMQLKRKHADFYQVQMQMYVCNLSYCDSVV
;
A
#
# COMPACT_ATOMS: atom_id res chain seq x y z
N PHE A 1 -13.85 15.99 4.45
CA PHE A 1 -14.02 15.44 5.81
C PHE A 1 -12.62 15.19 6.34
N THR A 2 -12.23 15.77 7.48
CA THR A 2 -10.89 15.59 8.04
C THR A 2 -11.03 15.10 9.48
N THR A 3 -10.56 13.88 9.74
CA THR A 3 -10.44 13.32 11.10
C THR A 3 -8.97 13.35 11.51
N LYS A 4 -8.68 13.12 12.80
CA LYS A 4 -7.29 12.96 13.25
C LYS A 4 -6.56 11.86 12.47
N ALA A 5 -7.26 10.77 12.15
CA ALA A 5 -6.70 9.66 11.41
C ALA A 5 -6.37 10.03 9.95
N THR A 6 -7.27 10.74 9.25
CA THR A 6 -7.00 11.15 7.86
C THR A 6 -5.95 12.25 7.78
N ALA A 7 -5.92 13.20 8.73
CA ALA A 7 -4.87 14.21 8.79
C ALA A 7 -3.49 13.59 9.02
N TRP A 8 -3.39 12.65 9.96
CA TRP A 8 -2.16 11.91 10.22
C TRP A 8 -1.69 11.11 9.01
N GLY A 9 -2.60 10.35 8.38
CA GLY A 9 -2.31 9.60 7.16
C GLY A 9 -1.69 10.49 6.08
N ASN A 10 -2.39 11.56 5.73
CA ASN A 10 -1.95 12.51 4.70
C ASN A 10 -0.59 13.16 5.02
N GLU A 11 -0.32 13.46 6.29
CA GLU A 11 0.96 14.06 6.71
C GLU A 11 2.12 13.06 6.58
N LYS A 12 1.90 11.78 6.91
CA LYS A 12 2.96 10.77 6.98
C LYS A 12 3.20 10.02 5.67
N GLU A 13 2.20 9.97 4.79
CA GLU A 13 2.21 9.18 3.56
C GLU A 13 3.45 9.44 2.68
N GLU A 14 3.79 10.71 2.41
CA GLU A 14 4.94 11.03 1.56
C GLU A 14 6.28 10.59 2.18
N GLY A 15 6.39 10.68 3.51
CA GLY A 15 7.56 10.20 4.24
C GLY A 15 7.72 8.69 4.15
N ALA A 16 6.63 7.95 4.41
CA ALA A 16 6.60 6.50 4.29
C ALA A 16 6.90 6.03 2.85
N ARG A 17 6.31 6.70 1.86
CA ARG A 17 6.57 6.47 0.43
C ARG A 17 8.05 6.67 0.07
N LYS A 18 8.68 7.74 0.57
CA LYS A 18 10.11 7.98 0.35
C LYS A 18 10.98 6.90 0.97
N MET A 19 10.70 6.49 2.21
CA MET A 19 11.43 5.40 2.87
C MET A 19 11.32 4.09 2.10
N TYR A 20 10.12 3.77 1.59
CA TYR A 20 9.91 2.62 0.71
C TYR A 20 10.76 2.71 -0.57
N ILE A 21 10.78 3.87 -1.24
CA ILE A 21 11.58 4.09 -2.45
C ILE A 21 13.07 3.89 -2.18
N ASP A 22 13.59 4.49 -1.11
CA ASP A 22 15.00 4.38 -0.74
C ASP A 22 15.38 2.92 -0.46
N ALA A 23 14.53 2.17 0.26
CA ALA A 23 14.75 0.75 0.55
C ALA A 23 14.74 -0.11 -0.73
N GLN A 24 13.73 0.05 -1.59
CA GLN A 24 13.57 -0.79 -2.78
C GLN A 24 14.57 -0.46 -3.89
N SER A 25 15.05 0.78 -3.98
CA SER A 25 16.08 1.19 -4.95
C SER A 25 17.40 0.43 -4.77
N THR A 26 17.67 -0.10 -3.58
CA THR A 26 18.87 -0.92 -3.31
C THR A 26 18.67 -2.41 -3.61
N ARG A 27 17.41 -2.86 -3.72
CA ARG A 27 17.04 -4.27 -3.86
C ARG A 27 16.59 -4.65 -5.26
N HIS A 28 16.20 -3.67 -6.06
CA HIS A 28 15.63 -3.86 -7.39
C HIS A 28 16.42 -3.10 -8.46
N VAL A 29 16.52 -3.69 -9.64
CA VAL A 29 17.24 -3.11 -10.79
C VAL A 29 16.37 -2.06 -11.47
N ASN A 30 16.91 -0.86 -11.68
CA ASN A 30 16.23 0.28 -12.33
C ASN A 30 14.85 0.58 -11.70
N PHE A 31 14.77 0.51 -10.37
CA PHE A 31 13.55 0.75 -9.61
C PHE A 31 13.04 2.18 -9.79
N GLN A 32 11.73 2.31 -10.02
CA GLN A 32 11.01 3.57 -10.09
C GLN A 32 9.70 3.43 -9.34
N CYS A 33 9.30 4.48 -8.64
CA CYS A 33 7.98 4.60 -8.04
C CYS A 33 7.42 5.98 -8.38
N ARG A 34 6.36 6.03 -9.19
CA ARG A 34 5.72 7.28 -9.60
C ARG A 34 4.46 7.48 -8.79
N LYS A 35 4.13 8.74 -8.45
CA LYS A 35 2.80 9.06 -7.91
C LYS A 35 1.76 8.68 -8.94
N SER A 36 0.64 8.14 -8.47
CA SER A 36 -0.49 7.81 -9.32
C SER A 36 -1.61 8.84 -9.16
N GLY A 37 -2.47 8.93 -10.16
CA GLY A 37 -3.77 9.59 -10.07
C GLY A 37 -4.89 8.56 -10.08
N LEU A 38 -6.09 9.01 -10.46
CA LEU A 38 -7.24 8.13 -10.68
C LEU A 38 -7.10 7.36 -12.00
N HIS A 39 -7.16 6.04 -11.91
CA HIS A 39 -7.32 5.13 -13.04
C HIS A 39 -8.79 4.71 -13.15
N LEU A 40 -9.28 4.55 -14.38
CA LEU A 40 -10.59 3.98 -14.66
C LEU A 40 -10.40 2.64 -15.36
N SER A 41 -11.21 1.64 -15.00
CA SER A 41 -11.17 0.36 -15.70
C SER A 41 -11.61 0.55 -17.16
N PRO A 42 -10.81 0.14 -18.16
CA PRO A 42 -11.19 0.27 -19.56
C PRO A 42 -12.43 -0.56 -19.92
N THR A 43 -12.68 -1.67 -19.21
CA THR A 43 -13.80 -2.58 -19.44
C THR A 43 -15.02 -2.26 -18.59
N HIS A 44 -14.82 -1.62 -17.42
CA HIS A 44 -15.89 -1.24 -16.50
C HIS A 44 -15.70 0.23 -16.03
N PRO A 45 -16.03 1.24 -16.86
CA PRO A 45 -15.66 2.65 -16.60
C PRO A 45 -16.23 3.27 -15.31
N TRP A 46 -17.21 2.63 -14.68
CA TRP A 46 -17.74 3.02 -13.37
C TRP A 46 -16.86 2.55 -12.19
N LEU A 47 -15.84 1.72 -12.45
CA LEU A 47 -14.82 1.34 -11.48
C LEU A 47 -13.59 2.21 -11.65
N GLY A 48 -13.16 2.84 -10.57
CA GLY A 48 -11.95 3.65 -10.53
C GLY A 48 -11.13 3.39 -9.27
N ALA A 49 -9.81 3.54 -9.41
CA ALA A 49 -8.85 3.32 -8.36
C ALA A 49 -7.74 4.37 -8.39
N SER A 50 -7.31 4.84 -7.22
CA SER A 50 -6.17 5.73 -7.09
C SER A 50 -5.18 5.07 -6.13
N PRO A 51 -4.26 4.21 -6.61
CA PRO A 51 -3.16 3.75 -5.78
C PRO A 51 -2.26 4.93 -5.39
N ASP A 52 -1.45 4.79 -4.35
CA ASP A 52 -0.52 5.85 -3.92
C ASP A 52 0.70 5.93 -4.84
N GLY A 53 1.01 4.85 -5.53
CA GLY A 53 2.01 4.84 -6.60
C GLY A 53 1.89 3.69 -7.58
N VAL A 54 2.61 3.83 -8.69
CA VAL A 54 2.92 2.75 -9.63
C VAL A 54 4.41 2.47 -9.54
N VAL A 55 4.74 1.24 -9.18
CA VAL A 55 6.12 0.76 -9.05
C VAL A 55 6.53 0.03 -10.31
N ARG A 56 7.79 0.18 -10.69
CA ARG A 56 8.38 -0.50 -11.83
C ARG A 56 9.83 -0.84 -11.55
N CYS A 57 10.23 -2.06 -11.87
CA CYS A 57 11.63 -2.46 -11.95
C CYS A 57 11.82 -3.54 -13.01
N GLU A 58 13.06 -3.76 -13.45
CA GLU A 58 13.34 -4.75 -14.51
C GLU A 58 13.14 -6.19 -14.04
N CYS A 59 13.33 -6.47 -12.75
CA CYS A 59 13.26 -7.83 -12.23
C CYS A 59 11.84 -8.30 -11.87
N CYS A 60 10.93 -7.39 -11.48
CA CYS A 60 9.58 -7.74 -11.04
C CYS A 60 8.46 -7.21 -11.96
N GLY A 61 8.79 -6.31 -12.91
CA GLY A 61 7.79 -5.67 -13.76
C GLY A 61 7.12 -4.49 -13.08
N GLU A 62 5.82 -4.33 -13.32
CA GLU A 62 5.00 -3.22 -12.79
C GLU A 62 4.00 -3.71 -11.74
N GLY A 63 3.78 -2.89 -10.71
CA GLY A 63 2.83 -3.15 -9.63
C GLY A 63 2.28 -1.84 -9.06
N VAL A 64 1.31 -1.94 -8.17
CA VAL A 64 0.79 -0.78 -7.43
C VAL A 64 1.46 -0.67 -6.06
N LEU A 65 1.50 0.54 -5.52
CA LEU A 65 1.90 0.83 -4.15
C LEU A 65 0.69 1.38 -3.40
N GLU A 66 0.41 0.82 -2.23
CA GLU A 66 -0.56 1.34 -1.27
C GLU A 66 0.14 1.57 0.07
N VAL A 67 0.15 2.81 0.53
CA VAL A 67 0.77 3.28 1.76
C VAL A 67 -0.32 3.59 2.78
N LYS A 68 -0.26 2.94 3.94
CA LYS A 68 -1.10 3.27 5.09
C LYS A 68 -0.21 3.81 6.21
N CYS A 69 -0.71 4.82 6.91
CA CYS A 69 -0.10 5.30 8.15
C CYS A 69 -1.18 5.29 9.23
N PRO A 70 -1.45 4.14 9.89
CA PRO A 70 -2.59 3.99 10.79
C PRO A 70 -2.41 4.81 12.08
N TYR A 71 -3.32 5.74 12.34
CA TYR A 71 -3.26 6.57 13.55
C TYR A 71 -3.36 5.76 14.85
N SER A 72 -4.03 4.59 14.84
CA SER A 72 -4.11 3.69 16.00
C SER A 72 -2.77 3.03 16.33
N GLY A 73 -1.88 2.88 15.35
CA GLY A 73 -0.55 2.28 15.49
C GLY A 73 0.61 3.28 15.51
N ARG A 74 0.33 4.59 15.55
CA ARG A 74 1.34 5.64 15.35
C ARG A 74 2.51 5.65 16.34
N ASP A 75 2.28 5.13 17.53
CA ASP A 75 3.26 5.06 18.63
C ASP A 75 3.74 3.60 18.85
N CYS A 76 3.39 2.68 17.94
CA CYS A 76 3.68 1.26 18.01
C CYS A 76 4.82 0.89 17.07
N THR A 77 5.60 -0.12 17.46
CA THR A 77 6.38 -0.92 16.51
C THR A 77 5.45 -1.74 15.61
N ILE A 78 5.96 -2.25 14.49
CA ILE A 78 5.15 -3.08 13.58
C ILE A 78 4.63 -4.35 14.26
N ILE A 79 5.40 -4.94 15.19
CA ILE A 79 5.01 -6.13 15.94
C ILE A 79 3.87 -5.83 16.91
N GLU A 80 3.93 -4.71 17.61
CA GLU A 80 2.82 -4.24 18.46
C GLU A 80 1.59 -3.90 17.62
N TYR A 81 1.77 -3.27 16.46
CA TYR A 81 0.67 -2.92 15.57
C TYR A 81 -0.08 -4.15 15.07
N ILE A 82 0.60 -5.23 14.67
CA ILE A 82 -0.04 -6.48 14.19
C ILE A 82 -0.97 -7.08 15.25
N CYS A 83 -0.65 -6.92 16.53
CA CYS A 83 -1.44 -7.40 17.65
C CYS A 83 -2.69 -6.55 17.94
N LEU A 84 -2.82 -5.35 17.36
CA LEU A 84 -4.01 -4.53 17.54
C LEU A 84 -5.19 -5.10 16.77
N GLU A 85 -6.39 -5.02 17.36
CA GLU A 85 -7.64 -5.38 16.67
C GLU A 85 -7.83 -4.53 15.39
N SER A 86 -7.47 -3.25 15.46
CA SER A 86 -7.52 -2.31 14.33
C SER A 86 -6.47 -2.55 13.24
N SER A 87 -5.60 -3.55 13.40
CA SER A 87 -4.55 -3.83 12.43
C SER A 87 -5.10 -4.42 11.16
N SER A 88 -4.64 -3.93 10.01
CA SER A 88 -4.87 -4.56 8.71
C SER A 88 -3.90 -5.70 8.41
N LEU A 89 -2.88 -5.89 9.24
CA LEU A 89 -1.79 -6.84 9.03
C LEU A 89 -1.92 -8.07 9.91
N ALA A 90 -1.40 -9.18 9.40
CA ALA A 90 -1.21 -10.44 10.10
C ALA A 90 0.19 -10.96 9.82
N LEU A 91 0.70 -11.81 10.71
CA LEU A 91 1.95 -12.54 10.52
C LEU A 91 1.66 -14.05 10.61
N PRO A 92 1.07 -14.66 9.56
CA PRO A 92 0.83 -16.09 9.53
C PRO A 92 2.16 -16.84 9.67
N ASP A 93 2.20 -17.83 10.56
CA ASP A 93 3.33 -18.74 10.77
C ASP A 93 4.67 -18.06 11.14
N GLY A 94 4.66 -16.76 11.47
CA GLY A 94 5.84 -16.03 11.95
C GLY A 94 6.82 -15.56 10.87
N GLU A 95 6.58 -15.88 9.59
CA GLU A 95 7.59 -15.70 8.54
C GLU A 95 7.38 -14.45 7.70
N CYS A 96 6.15 -14.21 7.22
CA CYS A 96 5.89 -13.16 6.24
C CYS A 96 4.65 -12.35 6.61
N MET A 97 4.84 -11.03 6.73
CA MET A 97 3.76 -10.09 7.02
C MET A 97 2.83 -9.98 5.83
N GLN A 98 1.51 -10.09 6.08
CA GLN A 98 0.48 -10.10 5.04
C GLN A 98 -0.72 -9.25 5.45
N LEU A 99 -1.44 -8.70 4.47
CA LEU A 99 -2.76 -8.11 4.72
C LEU A 99 -3.76 -9.19 5.13
N LYS A 100 -4.57 -8.90 6.16
CA LYS A 100 -5.70 -9.74 6.57
C LYS A 100 -6.70 -9.85 5.41
N ARG A 101 -6.93 -11.06 4.91
CA ARG A 101 -7.81 -11.33 3.75
C ARG A 101 -9.27 -10.88 3.89
N LYS A 102 -9.73 -10.65 5.12
CA LYS A 102 -11.09 -10.16 5.42
C LYS A 102 -11.14 -8.68 5.81
N HIS A 103 -10.01 -7.97 5.74
CA HIS A 103 -9.93 -6.55 6.06
C HIS A 103 -10.20 -5.67 4.84
N ALA A 104 -10.71 -4.45 5.05
CA ALA A 104 -11.06 -3.51 3.99
C ALA A 104 -9.88 -3.20 3.05
N ASP A 105 -8.69 -2.97 3.61
CA ASP A 105 -7.47 -2.71 2.85
C ASP A 105 -7.13 -3.82 1.84
N PHE A 106 -7.41 -5.08 2.16
CA PHE A 106 -7.21 -6.19 1.22
C PHE A 106 -8.11 -6.02 -0.01
N TYR A 107 -9.39 -5.71 0.19
CA TYR A 107 -10.32 -5.48 -0.93
C TYR A 107 -9.94 -4.23 -1.75
N GLN A 108 -9.44 -3.17 -1.08
CA GLN A 108 -8.95 -1.97 -1.77
C GLN A 108 -7.80 -2.30 -2.72
N VAL A 109 -6.80 -3.02 -2.23
CA VAL A 109 -5.63 -3.43 -3.02
C VAL A 109 -6.01 -4.36 -4.17
N GLN A 110 -6.93 -5.32 -3.95
CA GLN A 110 -7.45 -6.17 -5.03
C GLN A 110 -8.12 -5.34 -6.13
N MET A 111 -8.91 -4.34 -5.75
CA MET A 111 -9.59 -3.45 -6.69
C MET A 111 -8.59 -2.59 -7.48
N GLN A 112 -7.57 -2.04 -6.80
CA GLN A 112 -6.50 -1.27 -7.46
C GLN A 112 -5.75 -2.11 -8.50
N MET A 113 -5.35 -3.33 -8.15
CA MET A 113 -4.69 -4.26 -9.07
C MET A 113 -5.59 -4.56 -10.28
N TYR A 114 -6.88 -4.82 -10.06
CA TYR A 114 -7.85 -5.07 -11.12
C TYR A 114 -8.00 -3.87 -12.06
N VAL A 115 -8.25 -2.67 -11.52
CA VAL A 115 -8.48 -1.46 -12.32
C VAL A 115 -7.24 -1.04 -13.09
N CYS A 116 -6.05 -1.17 -12.49
CA CYS A 116 -4.78 -0.82 -13.13
C CYS A 116 -4.25 -1.92 -14.05
N ASN A 117 -4.89 -3.09 -14.08
CA ASN A 117 -4.43 -4.28 -14.80
C ASN A 117 -3.00 -4.70 -14.41
N LEU A 118 -2.74 -4.77 -13.10
CA LEU A 118 -1.45 -5.10 -12.50
C LEU A 118 -1.56 -6.35 -11.61
N SER A 119 -0.46 -7.08 -11.47
CA SER A 119 -0.46 -8.43 -10.87
C SER A 119 -0.10 -8.46 -9.38
N TYR A 120 0.48 -7.38 -8.85
CA TYR A 120 0.86 -7.29 -7.45
C TYR A 120 0.71 -5.87 -6.91
N CYS A 121 0.69 -5.79 -5.58
CA CYS A 121 0.73 -4.57 -4.80
C CYS A 121 1.79 -4.71 -3.71
N ASP A 122 2.66 -3.72 -3.59
CA ASP A 122 3.44 -3.53 -2.38
C ASP A 122 2.56 -2.73 -1.40
N SER A 123 2.26 -3.32 -0.25
CA SER A 123 1.51 -2.66 0.82
C SER A 123 2.48 -2.25 1.93
N VAL A 124 2.55 -0.94 2.19
CA VAL A 124 3.44 -0.33 3.18
C VAL A 124 2.59 0.18 4.34
N VAL A 125 3.00 -0.13 5.58
CA VAL A 125 2.35 0.31 6.82
C VAL A 125 3.39 0.81 7.80
#